data_AF-A0A929Q2P8-F1
#
_entry.id   AF-A0A929Q2P8-F1
#
_cell.length_a   1.000
_cell.length_b   1.000
_cell.length_c   1.000
_cell.angle_alpha   90.00
_cell.angle_beta   90.00
_cell.angle_gamma   90.00
#
_symmetry.space_group_name_H-M   'P 1'
#
loop_
_entity.id
_entity.type
_entity.pdbx_description
1 polymer ?
#
loop_
_entity_poly.entity_id
_entity_poly.type
_entity_poly.pdbx_seq_one_letter_code
_entity_poly.pdbx_strand_id
1 'polypeptide(L)'
;MTNRTLIVAAPTPVRAATSILLGLAVAVMAMPIPNGFKVIGLVVCVAAGLMVTFSHPYRRRVRAAVEERNEKYTTTISQVLPLFPLWLALMVLPIVTGSWVLAAIVWVIAAAYAWFVHPQLDGTAHIRPLADDNRRA
;
A
#
# COMPACT_ATOMS: atom_id res chain seq x y z
N MET A 1 21.51 -15.12 21.92
CA MET A 1 21.51 -13.75 21.33
C MET A 1 20.64 -13.78 20.09
N THR A 2 19.39 -13.31 20.17
CA THR A 2 18.45 -13.35 19.04
C THR A 2 18.88 -12.31 18.00
N ASN A 3 19.46 -12.79 16.90
CA ASN A 3 19.85 -11.97 15.77
C ASN A 3 18.57 -11.40 15.11
N ARG A 4 18.14 -10.21 15.55
CA ARG A 4 17.02 -9.50 14.93
C ARG A 4 17.51 -8.93 13.61
N THR A 5 17.26 -9.67 12.54
CA THR A 5 17.20 -9.11 11.20
C THR A 5 16.29 -7.90 11.25
N LEU A 6 16.86 -6.68 11.18
CA LEU A 6 16.09 -5.45 11.13
C LEU A 6 15.44 -5.37 9.74
N ILE A 7 14.31 -6.07 9.60
CA ILE A 7 13.37 -5.82 8.51
C ILE A 7 12.81 -4.43 8.79
N VAL A 8 13.21 -3.46 7.97
CA VAL A 8 12.69 -2.09 8.02
C VAL A 8 11.22 -2.19 7.61
N ALA A 9 10.33 -2.32 8.60
CA ALA A 9 8.90 -2.49 8.41
C ALA A 9 8.17 -1.17 8.71
N ALA A 10 7.13 -0.89 7.91
CA ALA A 10 6.27 0.27 8.14
C ALA A 10 5.69 0.23 9.57
N PRO A 11 5.69 1.36 10.30
CA PRO A 11 5.01 1.45 11.59
C PRO A 11 3.54 1.00 11.44
N THR A 12 3.05 0.19 12.38
CA THR A 12 1.68 -0.33 12.38
C THR A 12 0.58 0.73 12.18
N PRO A 13 0.70 1.98 12.71
CA PRO A 13 -0.33 2.99 12.51
C PRO A 13 -0.35 3.55 11.08
N VAL A 14 0.83 3.72 10.47
CA VAL A 14 0.97 4.19 9.09
C VAL A 14 0.33 3.16 8.18
N ARG A 15 0.73 1.89 8.33
CA ARG A 15 0.17 0.76 7.57
C ARG A 15 -1.35 0.65 7.69
N ALA A 16 -1.91 0.88 8.88
CA ALA A 16 -3.35 0.84 9.11
C ALA A 16 -4.04 1.97 8.36
N ALA A 17 -3.55 3.20 8.53
CA ALA A 17 -4.11 4.39 7.91
C ALA A 17 -4.09 4.29 6.37
N THR A 18 -2.98 3.89 5.76
CA THR A 18 -2.92 3.70 4.31
C THR A 18 -3.86 2.60 3.84
N SER A 19 -3.92 1.48 4.53
CA SER A 19 -4.77 0.36 4.12
C SER A 19 -6.25 0.72 4.18
N ILE A 20 -6.66 1.44 5.22
CA ILE A 20 -8.02 1.97 5.37
C ILE A 20 -8.34 2.96 4.25
N LEU A 21 -7.43 3.89 3.96
CA LEU A 21 -7.63 4.91 2.92
C LEU A 21 -7.68 4.31 1.51
N LEU A 22 -6.78 3.37 1.20
CA LEU A 22 -6.80 2.65 -0.09
C LEU A 22 -8.05 1.79 -0.23
N GLY A 23 -8.45 1.09 0.83
CA GLY A 23 -9.72 0.35 0.85
C GLY A 23 -10.92 1.27 0.62
N LEU A 24 -10.91 2.46 1.21
CA LEU A 24 -11.99 3.44 1.05
C LEU A 24 -12.02 4.00 -0.37
N ALA A 25 -10.86 4.21 -0.98
CA ALA A 25 -10.75 4.64 -2.37
C ALA A 25 -11.43 3.65 -3.33
N VAL A 26 -11.30 2.33 -3.08
CA VAL A 26 -11.99 1.29 -3.85
C VAL A 26 -13.48 1.24 -3.51
N ALA A 27 -13.85 1.32 -2.24
CA ALA A 27 -15.24 1.26 -1.78
C ALA A 27 -16.12 2.39 -2.32
N VAL A 28 -15.56 3.58 -2.51
CA VAL A 28 -16.25 4.74 -3.09
C VAL A 28 -16.82 4.41 -4.49
N MET A 29 -16.18 3.52 -5.25
CA MET A 29 -16.70 3.12 -6.56
C MET A 29 -18.01 2.34 -6.49
N ALA A 30 -18.27 1.66 -5.37
CA ALA A 30 -19.48 0.88 -5.13
C ALA A 30 -20.62 1.69 -4.50
N MET A 31 -20.38 2.96 -4.15
CA MET A 31 -21.40 3.80 -3.51
C MET A 31 -22.50 4.21 -4.51
N PRO A 32 -23.76 4.38 -4.05
CA PRO A 32 -24.87 4.86 -4.88
C PRO A 32 -24.83 6.39 -5.03
N ILE A 33 -23.71 6.93 -5.50
CA ILE A 33 -23.48 8.37 -5.72
C ILE A 33 -23.13 8.64 -7.19
N PRO A 34 -23.26 9.89 -7.68
CA PRO A 34 -22.89 10.21 -9.06
C PRO A 34 -21.41 9.95 -9.35
N ASN A 35 -21.11 9.49 -10.57
CA ASN A 35 -19.76 9.04 -10.96
C ASN A 35 -18.68 10.11 -10.77
N GLY A 36 -19.00 11.40 -10.97
CA GLY A 36 -18.06 12.50 -10.70
C GLY A 36 -17.56 12.51 -9.25
N PHE A 37 -18.46 12.34 -8.28
CA PHE A 37 -18.09 12.28 -6.87
C PHE A 37 -17.31 11.01 -6.52
N LYS A 38 -17.58 9.89 -7.20
CA LYS A 38 -16.80 8.66 -7.01
C LYS A 38 -15.33 8.86 -7.37
N VAL A 39 -15.07 9.49 -8.52
CA VAL A 39 -13.71 9.76 -8.99
C VAL A 39 -12.99 10.73 -8.06
N ILE A 40 -13.67 11.80 -7.60
CA ILE A 40 -13.11 12.73 -6.63
C ILE A 40 -12.73 12.00 -5.33
N GLY A 41 -13.63 11.19 -4.79
CA GLY A 41 -13.39 10.42 -3.57
C GLY A 41 -12.22 9.45 -3.70
N LEU A 42 -12.11 8.73 -4.84
CA LEU A 42 -10.96 7.89 -5.16
C LEU A 42 -9.65 8.68 -5.09
N VAL A 43 -9.56 9.78 -5.84
CA VAL A 43 -8.32 10.57 -5.95
C VAL A 43 -7.91 11.13 -4.59
N VAL A 44 -8.86 11.68 -3.83
CA VAL A 44 -8.59 12.23 -2.48
C VAL A 44 -8.10 11.13 -1.54
N CYS A 45 -8.72 9.95 -1.54
CA CYS A 45 -8.33 8.86 -0.64
C CYS A 45 -6.96 8.27 -1.00
N VAL A 46 -6.68 8.09 -2.30
CA VAL A 46 -5.35 7.65 -2.76
C VAL A 46 -4.29 8.68 -2.39
N ALA A 47 -4.54 9.97 -2.69
CA ALA A 47 -3.61 11.05 -2.37
C ALA A 47 -3.34 11.13 -0.86
N ALA A 48 -4.38 11.04 -0.02
CA ALA A 48 -4.25 11.02 1.43
C ALA A 48 -3.46 9.80 1.92
N GLY A 49 -3.71 8.60 1.37
CA GLY A 49 -2.97 7.39 1.72
C GLY A 49 -1.49 7.54 1.38
N LEU A 50 -1.17 7.98 0.17
CA LEU A 50 0.21 8.23 -0.24
C LEU A 50 0.88 9.31 0.61
N MET A 51 0.14 10.37 0.96
CA MET A 51 0.64 11.44 1.81
C MET A 51 0.96 10.95 3.22
N VAL A 52 0.15 10.07 3.80
CA VAL A 52 0.42 9.44 5.10
C VAL A 52 1.70 8.61 5.06
N THR A 53 1.90 7.80 4.01
CA THR A 53 3.13 7.00 3.87
C THR A 53 4.36 7.86 3.63
N PHE A 54 4.27 8.85 2.73
CA PHE A 54 5.44 9.61 2.29
C PHE A 54 5.83 10.77 3.21
N SER A 55 4.89 11.29 4.01
CA SER A 55 5.19 12.36 4.97
C SER A 55 5.76 11.83 6.29
N HIS A 56 5.68 10.52 6.54
CA HIS A 56 6.11 9.96 7.81
C HIS A 56 7.66 9.93 7.92
N PRO A 57 8.25 10.31 9.08
CA PRO A 57 9.70 10.37 9.28
C PRO A 57 10.42 9.01 9.09
N TYR A 58 9.67 7.91 9.08
CA TYR A 58 10.16 6.59 8.73
C TYR A 58 10.80 6.54 7.34
N ARG A 59 10.32 7.30 6.36
CA ARG A 59 10.90 7.32 5.00
C ARG A 59 12.35 7.83 4.98
N ARG A 60 12.73 8.68 5.95
CA ARG A 60 14.13 9.12 6.11
C ARG A 60 15.05 7.97 6.52
N ARG A 61 14.55 7.05 7.35
CA ARG A 61 15.29 5.83 7.77
C ARG A 61 15.45 4.85 6.63
N VAL A 62 14.40 4.69 5.81
CA VAL A 62 14.45 3.89 4.59
C VAL A 62 15.46 4.47 3.60
N ARG A 63 15.44 5.78 3.37
CA ARG A 63 16.39 6.46 2.47
C ARG A 63 17.83 6.34 2.95
N ALA A 64 18.08 6.50 4.26
CA ALA A 64 19.40 6.29 4.84
C ALA A 64 19.91 4.84 4.64
N ALA A 65 19.06 3.84 4.87
CA ALA A 65 19.39 2.42 4.70
C ALA A 65 19.64 1.99 3.23
N VAL A 66 19.21 2.81 2.26
CA VAL A 66 19.42 2.58 0.82
C VAL A 66 20.64 3.35 0.32
N GLU A 67 20.83 4.59 0.79
CA GLU A 67 22.02 5.42 0.48
C GLU A 67 23.31 4.75 0.98
N GLU A 68 23.29 4.12 2.15
CA GLU A 68 24.41 3.33 2.68
C GLU A 68 24.83 2.15 1.79
N ARG A 69 23.96 1.70 0.86
CA ARG A 69 24.19 0.51 0.03
C ARG A 69 24.43 0.78 -1.45
N ASN A 70 24.33 2.04 -1.92
CA ASN A 70 24.47 2.38 -3.35
C ASN A 70 23.56 1.56 -4.30
N GLU A 71 22.49 0.94 -3.77
CA GLU A 71 21.55 0.13 -4.55
C GLU A 71 20.49 1.03 -5.19
N LYS A 72 20.32 0.93 -6.51
CA LYS A 72 19.22 1.61 -7.20
C LYS A 72 17.89 0.98 -6.78
N TYR A 73 16.94 1.83 -6.38
CA TYR A 73 15.52 1.50 -6.30
C TYR A 73 15.03 1.06 -7.69
N THR A 74 15.15 -0.22 -8.02
CA THR A 74 14.56 -0.78 -9.23
C THR A 74 13.16 -1.29 -8.91
N THR A 75 12.17 -0.75 -9.62
CA THR A 75 10.79 -1.18 -9.48
C THR A 75 10.58 -2.40 -10.39
N THR A 76 10.47 -3.60 -9.81
CA THR A 76 10.28 -4.83 -10.59
C THR A 76 8.79 -5.07 -10.84
N ILE A 77 8.42 -5.65 -11.98
CA ILE A 77 7.01 -5.98 -12.33
C ILE A 77 6.32 -6.80 -11.22
N SER A 78 7.07 -7.69 -10.55
CA SER A 78 6.59 -8.48 -9.39
C SER A 78 6.12 -7.61 -8.21
N GLN A 79 6.57 -6.35 -8.10
CA GLN A 79 6.12 -5.39 -7.09
C GLN A 79 4.77 -4.76 -7.43
N VAL A 80 4.45 -4.66 -8.73
CA VAL A 80 3.19 -4.06 -9.21
C VAL A 80 2.09 -5.13 -9.27
N LEU A 81 2.45 -6.40 -9.46
CA LEU A 81 1.51 -7.51 -9.59
C LEU A 81 0.48 -7.61 -8.44
N PRO A 82 0.84 -7.41 -7.16
CA PRO A 82 -0.13 -7.41 -6.06
C PRO A 82 -1.13 -6.25 -6.10
N LEU A 83 -0.90 -5.20 -6.89
CA LEU A 83 -1.87 -4.10 -7.06
C LEU A 83 -2.94 -4.43 -8.09
N PHE A 84 -2.69 -5.43 -8.94
CA PHE A 84 -3.58 -5.78 -10.04
C PHE A 84 -5.00 -6.12 -9.59
N PRO A 85 -5.24 -6.84 -8.47
CA PRO A 85 -6.60 -7.12 -8.01
C PRO A 85 -7.36 -5.87 -7.56
N LEU A 86 -6.69 -4.91 -6.91
CA LEU A 86 -7.30 -3.62 -6.54
C LEU A 86 -7.63 -2.81 -7.78
N TRP A 87 -6.74 -2.80 -8.77
CA TRP A 87 -6.99 -2.16 -10.06
C TRP A 87 -8.19 -2.79 -10.78
N LEU A 88 -8.29 -4.12 -10.80
CA LEU A 88 -9.42 -4.82 -11.41
C LEU A 88 -10.73 -4.47 -10.69
N ALA A 89 -10.71 -4.42 -9.36
CA ALA A 89 -11.86 -4.00 -8.57
C ALA A 89 -12.32 -2.58 -8.94
N LEU A 90 -11.38 -1.63 -9.12
CA LEU A 90 -11.70 -0.26 -9.56
C LEU A 90 -12.35 -0.20 -10.94
N MET A 91 -12.05 -1.14 -11.84
CA MET A 91 -12.66 -1.19 -13.18
C MET A 91 -14.06 -1.80 -13.15
N VAL A 92 -14.29 -2.80 -12.29
CA VAL A 92 -15.55 -3.54 -12.22
C VAL A 92 -16.61 -2.81 -11.39
N LEU A 93 -16.23 -2.26 -10.23
CA LEU A 93 -17.17 -1.69 -9.26
C LEU A 93 -18.06 -0.56 -9.79
N PRO A 94 -17.59 0.37 -10.66
CA PRO A 94 -18.44 1.42 -11.20
C PRO A 94 -19.59 0.91 -12.09
N ILE A 95 -19.46 -0.31 -12.63
CA ILE A 95 -20.45 -0.95 -13.53
C ILE A 95 -21.56 -1.63 -12.71
N VAL A 96 -21.23 -2.06 -11.49
CA VAL A 96 -22.18 -2.71 -10.57
C VAL A 96 -23.15 -1.66 -10.02
N THR A 97 -24.40 -2.06 -9.79
CA THR A 97 -25.37 -1.21 -9.11
C THR A 97 -24.87 -0.79 -7.73
N GLY A 98 -24.80 0.52 -7.50
CA GLY A 98 -24.27 1.08 -6.27
C GLY A 98 -25.14 0.72 -5.06
N SER A 99 -24.51 0.36 -3.95
CA SER A 99 -25.19 0.07 -2.68
C SER A 99 -24.27 0.41 -1.52
N TRP A 100 -24.82 1.03 -0.46
CA TRP A 100 -24.06 1.32 0.75
C TRP A 100 -23.57 0.05 1.45
N VAL A 101 -24.35 -1.03 1.39
CA VAL A 101 -23.95 -2.35 1.94
C VAL A 101 -22.79 -2.93 1.14
N LEU A 102 -22.87 -2.86 -0.19
CA LEU A 102 -21.78 -3.31 -1.06
C LEU A 102 -20.50 -2.50 -0.81
N ALA A 103 -20.62 -1.17 -0.69
CA ALA A 103 -19.49 -0.30 -0.38
C ALA A 103 -18.83 -0.67 0.95
N ALA A 104 -19.60 -0.97 1.99
CA ALA A 104 -19.04 -1.41 3.28
C ALA A 104 -18.30 -2.75 3.17
N ILE A 105 -18.85 -3.73 2.44
CA ILE A 105 -18.21 -5.03 2.21
C ILE A 105 -16.90 -4.86 1.42
N VAL A 106 -16.96 -4.11 0.32
CA VAL A 106 -15.80 -3.80 -0.53
C VAL A 106 -14.74 -3.08 0.28
N TRP A 107 -15.12 -2.13 1.15
CA TRP A 107 -14.19 -1.42 2.01
C TRP A 107 -13.39 -2.36 2.91
N VAL A 108 -14.08 -3.27 3.62
CA VAL A 108 -13.42 -4.23 4.53
C VAL A 108 -12.48 -5.15 3.76
N ILE A 109 -12.93 -5.70 2.63
CA ILE A 109 -12.12 -6.62 1.82
C ILE A 109 -10.91 -5.89 1.23
N ALA A 110 -11.10 -4.71 0.64
CA ALA A 110 -10.04 -3.94 0.02
C ALA A 110 -9.04 -3.41 1.06
N ALA A 111 -9.50 -2.99 2.24
CA ALA A 111 -8.62 -2.57 3.34
C ALA A 111 -7.80 -3.74 3.89
N ALA A 112 -8.42 -4.91 4.09
CA ALA A 112 -7.71 -6.11 4.50
C ALA A 112 -6.66 -6.53 3.45
N TYR A 113 -7.02 -6.48 2.17
CA TYR A 113 -6.09 -6.79 1.09
C TYR A 113 -4.93 -5.78 1.01
N ALA A 114 -5.23 -4.49 1.09
CA ALA A 114 -4.22 -3.43 1.12
C ALA A 114 -3.25 -3.58 2.30
N TRP A 115 -3.72 -4.06 3.45
CA TRP A 115 -2.88 -4.36 4.60
C TRP A 115 -1.85 -5.47 4.31
N PHE A 116 -2.22 -6.50 3.54
CA PHE A 116 -1.31 -7.55 3.11
C PHE A 116 -0.31 -7.10 2.04
N VAL A 117 -0.73 -6.21 1.14
CA VAL A 117 0.09 -5.69 0.03
C VAL A 117 0.97 -4.50 0.43
N HIS A 118 0.73 -3.91 1.61
CA HIS A 118 1.48 -2.74 2.09
C HIS A 118 3.01 -2.91 2.09
N PRO A 119 3.60 -4.06 2.51
CA PRO A 119 5.05 -4.23 2.47
C PRO A 119 5.66 -4.12 1.06
N GLN A 120 4.91 -4.53 0.04
CA GLN A 120 5.27 -4.43 -1.37
C GLN A 120 5.11 -2.99 -1.88
N LEU A 121 4.05 -2.29 -1.48
CA LEU A 121 3.80 -0.87 -1.78
C LEU A 121 4.88 0.07 -1.24
N ASP A 122 5.33 -0.19 0.00
CA ASP A 122 6.35 0.61 0.68
C ASP A 122 7.78 0.17 0.31
N GLY A 123 7.93 -0.82 -0.59
CA GLY A 123 9.23 -1.36 -1.03
C GLY A 123 9.99 -2.16 0.03
N THR A 124 9.54 -2.14 1.29
CA THR A 124 10.14 -2.79 2.45
C THR A 124 10.32 -4.31 2.31
N ALA A 125 9.45 -4.97 1.54
CA ALA A 125 9.53 -6.41 1.28
C ALA A 125 10.81 -6.85 0.54
N HIS A 126 11.53 -5.91 -0.10
CA HIS A 126 12.70 -6.21 -0.92
C HIS A 126 14.03 -5.83 -0.25
N ILE A 127 13.96 -5.26 0.97
CA ILE A 127 15.16 -4.93 1.74
C ILE A 127 15.70 -6.25 2.31
N ARG A 128 16.86 -6.68 1.81
CA ARG A 128 17.53 -7.89 2.32
C ARG A 128 17.94 -7.72 3.79
N PRO A 129 17.81 -8.76 4.62
CA PRO A 129 18.27 -8.72 6.00
C PRO A 129 19.81 -8.57 6.08
N LEU A 130 20.30 -7.72 6.99
CA LEU A 130 21.72 -7.41 7.23
C LEU A 130 22.65 -8.63 7.48
N ALA A 131 22.10 -9.83 7.69
CA ALA A 131 22.87 -11.02 8.03
C ALA A 131 23.49 -11.76 6.82
N ASP A 132 23.06 -11.48 5.59
CA ASP A 132 23.48 -12.27 4.42
C ASP A 132 24.77 -11.80 3.74
N ASP A 133 25.31 -10.64 4.10
CA ASP A 133 26.52 -10.07 3.47
C ASP A 133 27.83 -10.66 4.04
N ASN A 134 27.83 -11.05 5.33
CA ASN A 134 28.98 -11.70 5.98
C ASN A 134 29.24 -13.15 5.51
N ARG A 135 28.45 -13.68 4.57
CA ARG A 135 28.63 -15.03 4.00
C ARG A 135 29.28 -15.03 2.60
N ARG A 136 29.67 -13.86 2.09
CA ARG A 136 30.27 -13.70 0.75
C ARG A 136 31.66 -13.04 0.75
N ALA A 137 32.27 -12.85 1.93
CA ALA A 137 33.66 -12.41 2.07
C ALA A 137 34.59 -13.60 2.37
#